data_AF-U2M5R4-F1
#
_entry.id   AF-U2M5R4-F1
#
_cell.length_a   1.000
_cell.length_b   1.000
_cell.length_c   1.000
_cell.angle_alpha   90.00
_cell.angle_beta   90.00
_cell.angle_gamma   90.00
#
_symmetry.space_group_name_H-M   'P 1'
#
loop_
_entity.id
_entity.type
_entity.pdbx_description
1 polymer ?
#
loop_
_entity_poly.entity_id
_entity_poly.type
_entity_poly.pdbx_seq_one_letter_code
_entity_poly.pdbx_strand_id
1 'polypeptide(L)'
;MPAAERQETIRYYLEFLEDASEEERAALGTPEALAQQILRENGISPQPAVIKHSNRTAKLIVLACTFYIWLPLLVTWYSLLLTALIVLICIPVSLGATLLGGLFSFVITVFQDVPTALMLLGFGLGSGGVGILVAYPIWLACKSIVRFTIFTTKKMLHFVLKGDETQ
;
A
#
# COMPACT_ATOMS: atom_id res chain seq x y z
N MET A 1 19.14 46.68 -27.23
CA MET A 1 19.15 47.74 -26.21
C MET A 1 19.95 47.27 -24.99
N PRO A 2 21.06 47.95 -24.63
CA PRO A 2 21.84 47.72 -23.42
C PRO A 2 21.00 47.87 -22.14
N ALA A 3 21.41 47.22 -21.04
CA ALA A 3 20.63 47.23 -19.79
C ALA A 3 20.46 48.64 -19.18
N ALA A 4 21.48 49.49 -19.30
CA ALA A 4 21.45 50.86 -18.79
C ALA A 4 20.44 51.76 -19.55
N GLU A 5 20.42 51.68 -20.88
CA GLU A 5 19.46 52.45 -21.70
C GLU A 5 18.01 52.05 -21.44
N ARG A 6 17.77 50.76 -21.12
CA ARG A 6 16.42 50.30 -20.74
C ARG A 6 15.96 50.92 -19.42
N GLN A 7 16.83 50.97 -18.42
CA GLN A 7 16.50 51.54 -17.10
C GLN A 7 16.17 53.03 -17.22
N GLU A 8 16.93 53.73 -18.05
CA GLU A 8 16.71 55.15 -18.34
C GLU A 8 15.39 55.40 -19.07
N THR A 9 15.09 54.56 -20.06
CA THR A 9 13.83 54.61 -20.79
C THR A 9 12.64 54.35 -19.87
N ILE A 10 12.73 53.34 -19.00
CA ILE A 10 11.69 53.05 -18.01
C ILE A 10 11.47 54.25 -17.07
N ARG A 11 12.56 54.87 -16.59
CA ARG A 11 12.50 56.03 -15.72
C ARG A 11 11.81 57.22 -16.39
N TYR A 12 12.16 57.53 -17.63
CA TYR A 12 11.52 58.60 -18.40
C TYR A 12 10.00 58.43 -18.51
N TYR A 13 9.52 57.21 -18.78
CA TYR A 13 8.08 56.94 -18.84
C TYR A 13 7.40 56.94 -17.47
N LEU A 14 8.10 56.53 -16.40
CA LEU A 14 7.55 56.61 -15.04
C LEU A 14 7.37 58.07 -14.59
N GLU A 15 8.35 58.92 -14.85
CA GLU A 15 8.28 60.36 -14.56
C GLU A 15 7.15 61.03 -15.35
N PHE A 16 7.02 60.69 -16.64
CA PHE A 16 5.89 61.16 -17.47
C PHE A 16 4.52 60.69 -16.94
N LEU A 17 4.42 59.45 -16.46
CA LEU A 17 3.19 58.94 -15.83
C LEU A 17 2.92 59.55 -14.46
N GLU A 18 3.96 60.01 -13.75
CA GLU A 18 3.85 60.70 -12.47
C GLU A 18 3.33 62.12 -12.59
N ASP A 19 3.75 62.83 -13.65
CA ASP A 19 3.28 64.17 -14.00
C ASP A 19 1.87 64.20 -14.63
N ALA A 20 1.37 63.04 -15.09
CA ALA A 20 0.02 62.93 -15.62
C ALA A 20 -1.03 63.25 -14.55
N SER A 21 -2.07 63.98 -14.95
CA SER A 21 -3.20 64.31 -14.08
C SER A 21 -3.90 63.03 -13.57
N GLU A 22 -4.57 63.11 -12.42
CA GLU A 22 -5.31 61.98 -11.85
C GLU A 22 -6.34 61.42 -12.85
N GLU A 23 -6.91 62.29 -13.68
CA GLU A 23 -7.87 61.99 -14.75
C GLU A 23 -7.23 61.18 -15.89
N GLU A 24 -6.01 61.53 -16.32
CA GLU A 24 -5.27 60.81 -17.36
C GLU A 24 -4.73 59.45 -16.85
N ARG A 25 -4.33 59.39 -15.57
CA ARG A 25 -3.94 58.12 -14.93
C ARG A 25 -5.12 57.17 -14.76
N ALA A 26 -6.30 57.70 -14.46
CA ALA A 26 -7.53 56.93 -14.40
C ALA A 26 -7.98 56.43 -15.79
N ALA A 27 -7.73 57.22 -16.86
CA ALA A 27 -8.04 56.83 -18.23
C ALA A 27 -7.22 55.63 -18.75
N LEU A 28 -5.99 55.45 -18.23
CA LEU A 28 -5.15 54.27 -18.54
C LEU A 28 -5.64 52.98 -17.85
N GLY A 29 -6.48 53.09 -16.83
CA GLY A 29 -7.06 51.97 -16.10
C GLY A 29 -6.04 51.15 -15.30
N THR A 30 -6.44 49.95 -14.85
CA THR A 30 -5.55 49.04 -14.14
C THR A 30 -4.54 48.40 -15.09
N PRO A 31 -3.26 48.22 -14.68
CA PRO A 31 -2.21 47.64 -15.54
C PRO A 31 -2.57 46.25 -16.07
N GLU A 32 -3.34 45.47 -15.30
CA GLU A 32 -3.82 44.14 -15.69
C GLU A 32 -4.86 44.20 -16.82
N ALA A 33 -5.80 45.15 -16.76
CA ALA A 33 -6.81 45.34 -17.80
C ALA A 33 -6.17 45.85 -19.11
N LEU A 34 -5.24 46.80 -19.04
CA LEU A 34 -4.53 47.31 -20.20
C LEU A 34 -3.67 46.22 -20.86
N ALA A 35 -2.96 45.41 -20.07
CA ALA A 35 -2.23 44.25 -20.59
C ALA A 35 -3.17 43.25 -21.29
N GLN A 36 -4.34 42.96 -20.72
CA GLN A 36 -5.34 42.09 -21.34
C GLN A 36 -5.92 42.67 -22.64
N GLN A 37 -6.11 43.99 -22.71
CA GLN A 37 -6.58 44.69 -23.91
C GLN A 37 -5.52 44.68 -25.02
N ILE A 38 -4.26 44.99 -24.71
CA ILE A 38 -3.15 44.95 -25.67
C ILE A 38 -2.97 43.53 -26.23
N LEU A 39 -3.07 42.51 -25.37
CA LEU A 39 -3.00 41.12 -25.80
C LEU A 39 -4.16 40.80 -26.74
N ARG A 40 -5.40 41.20 -26.40
CA ARG A 40 -6.58 41.01 -27.26
C ARG A 40 -6.47 41.73 -28.60
N GLU A 41 -5.98 42.97 -28.63
CA GLU A 41 -5.77 43.76 -29.85
C GLU A 41 -4.72 43.15 -30.77
N ASN A 42 -3.71 42.48 -30.19
CA ASN A 42 -2.72 41.69 -30.94
C ASN A 42 -3.21 40.27 -31.30
N GLY A 43 -4.48 39.95 -31.09
CA GLY A 43 -5.07 38.64 -31.38
C GLY A 43 -4.69 37.53 -30.39
N ILE A 44 -4.02 37.88 -29.28
CA ILE A 44 -3.61 36.96 -28.23
C ILE A 44 -4.67 37.04 -27.12
N SER A 45 -5.61 36.10 -27.10
CA SER A 45 -6.52 35.98 -25.96
C SER A 45 -5.74 35.43 -24.76
N PRO A 46 -5.54 36.18 -23.66
CA PRO A 46 -4.95 35.62 -22.45
C PRO A 46 -5.97 34.66 -21.86
N GLN A 47 -5.91 33.39 -22.26
CA GLN A 47 -6.48 32.35 -21.44
C GLN A 47 -5.73 32.40 -20.11
N PRO A 48 -6.41 32.49 -18.96
CA PRO A 48 -5.75 32.18 -17.70
C PRO A 48 -5.06 30.84 -17.93
N ALA A 49 -3.76 30.75 -17.62
CA ALA A 49 -3.05 29.49 -17.66
C ALA A 49 -3.72 28.59 -16.61
N VAL A 50 -4.79 27.91 -17.02
CA VAL A 50 -5.41 26.86 -16.24
C VAL A 50 -4.36 25.76 -16.28
N ILE A 51 -3.48 25.76 -15.28
CA ILE A 51 -2.59 24.65 -15.01
C ILE A 51 -3.55 23.50 -14.73
N LYS A 52 -3.84 22.74 -15.78
CA LYS A 52 -4.71 21.57 -15.75
C LYS A 52 -3.95 20.53 -14.95
N HIS A 53 -4.05 20.59 -13.62
CA HIS A 53 -3.48 19.59 -12.75
C HIS A 53 -4.06 18.24 -13.19
N SER A 54 -3.19 17.41 -13.76
CA SER A 54 -3.57 16.12 -14.30
C SER A 54 -4.14 15.27 -13.18
N ASN A 55 -5.45 15.06 -13.21
CA ASN A 55 -6.18 14.25 -12.25
C ASN A 55 -5.65 12.79 -12.22
N ARG A 56 -4.89 12.37 -13.25
CA ARG A 56 -4.17 11.09 -13.30
C ARG A 56 -3.02 11.04 -12.28
N THR A 57 -2.28 12.13 -12.09
CA THR A 57 -1.17 12.17 -11.12
C THR A 57 -1.72 12.14 -9.68
N ALA A 58 -2.77 12.90 -9.39
CA ALA A 58 -3.48 12.80 -8.10
C ALA A 58 -4.04 11.40 -7.87
N LYS A 59 -4.69 10.78 -8.87
CA LYS A 59 -5.21 9.41 -8.76
C LYS A 59 -4.10 8.37 -8.55
N LEU A 60 -2.96 8.50 -9.22
CA LEU A 60 -1.81 7.61 -9.02
C LEU A 60 -1.20 7.78 -7.63
N ILE A 61 -1.10 9.01 -7.11
CA ILE A 61 -0.59 9.26 -5.76
C ILE A 61 -1.56 8.72 -4.71
N VAL A 62 -2.87 8.91 -4.89
CA VAL A 62 -3.89 8.34 -3.99
C VAL A 62 -3.89 6.82 -4.06
N LEU A 63 -3.80 6.23 -5.27
CA LEU A 63 -3.68 4.79 -5.43
C LEU A 63 -2.41 4.26 -4.79
N ALA A 64 -1.27 4.95 -4.96
CA ALA A 64 0.01 4.60 -4.36
C ALA A 64 -0.05 4.70 -2.83
N CYS A 65 -0.66 5.73 -2.24
CA CYS A 65 -0.87 5.84 -0.80
C CYS A 65 -1.80 4.76 -0.26
N THR A 66 -2.91 4.50 -0.94
CA THR A 66 -3.87 3.47 -0.52
C THR A 66 -3.24 2.08 -0.66
N PHE A 67 -2.46 1.84 -1.71
CA PHE A 67 -1.71 0.60 -1.93
C PHE A 67 -0.58 0.44 -0.91
N TYR A 68 0.16 1.50 -0.60
CA TYR A 68 1.25 1.49 0.38
C TYR A 68 0.76 1.23 1.81
N ILE A 69 -0.49 1.56 2.14
CA ILE A 69 -1.11 1.21 3.42
C ILE A 69 -1.63 -0.23 3.41
N TRP A 70 -2.23 -0.68 2.31
CA TRP A 70 -2.79 -2.02 2.22
C TRP A 70 -1.72 -3.12 2.10
N LEU A 71 -0.60 -2.83 1.43
CA LEU A 71 0.49 -3.79 1.24
C LEU A 71 1.13 -4.28 2.56
N PRO A 72 1.61 -3.42 3.48
CA PRO A 72 2.20 -3.86 4.74
C PRO A 72 1.16 -4.52 5.66
N LEU A 73 -0.11 -4.10 5.60
CA LEU A 73 -1.18 -4.77 6.34
C LEU A 73 -1.42 -6.20 5.83
N LEU A 74 -1.36 -6.41 4.51
CA LEU A 74 -1.45 -7.74 3.92
C LEU A 74 -0.22 -8.59 4.26
N VAL A 75 0.97 -8.01 4.18
CA VAL A 75 2.24 -8.70 4.47
C VAL A 75 2.31 -9.13 5.93
N THR A 76 1.94 -8.27 6.86
CA THR A 76 1.89 -8.59 8.30
C THR A 76 0.87 -9.69 8.59
N TRP A 77 -0.32 -9.61 8.00
CA TRP A 77 -1.32 -10.67 8.10
C TRP A 77 -0.84 -12.01 7.52
N TYR A 78 -0.18 -11.99 6.36
CA TYR A 78 0.42 -13.18 5.75
C TYR A 78 1.54 -13.77 6.60
N SER A 79 2.39 -12.93 7.18
CA SER A 79 3.47 -13.33 8.08
C SER A 79 2.89 -14.04 9.31
N LEU A 80 1.86 -13.46 9.95
CA LEU A 80 1.14 -14.09 11.06
C LEU A 80 0.54 -15.45 10.67
N LEU A 81 -0.11 -15.53 9.51
CA LEU A 81 -0.68 -16.77 8.98
C LEU A 81 0.39 -17.84 8.74
N LEU A 82 1.53 -17.45 8.17
CA LEU A 82 2.65 -18.33 7.90
C LEU A 82 3.29 -18.84 9.20
N THR A 83 3.52 -17.97 10.18
CA THR A 83 4.02 -18.36 11.50
C THR A 83 3.04 -19.31 12.19
N ALA A 84 1.75 -19.01 12.16
CA ALA A 84 0.73 -19.89 12.71
C ALA A 84 0.71 -21.26 12.02
N LEU A 85 0.85 -21.32 10.68
CA LEU A 85 0.94 -22.57 9.93
C LEU A 85 2.18 -23.39 10.32
N ILE A 86 3.36 -22.76 10.45
CA ILE A 86 4.57 -23.45 10.88
C ILE A 86 4.37 -24.05 12.27
N VAL A 87 3.86 -23.28 13.23
CA VAL A 87 3.56 -23.79 14.58
C VAL A 87 2.57 -24.95 14.51
N LEU A 88 1.54 -24.82 13.68
CA LEU A 88 0.50 -25.82 13.52
C LEU A 88 0.99 -27.12 12.88
N ILE A 89 2.02 -27.07 12.04
CA ILE A 89 2.69 -28.26 11.48
C ILE A 89 3.74 -28.82 12.47
N CYS A 90 4.38 -27.97 13.25
CA CYS A 90 5.37 -28.39 14.25
C CYS A 90 4.73 -29.23 15.37
N ILE A 91 3.49 -28.92 15.76
CA ILE A 91 2.72 -29.66 16.77
C ILE A 91 2.55 -31.14 16.39
N PRO A 92 1.92 -31.53 15.26
CA PRO A 92 1.74 -32.93 14.91
C PRO A 92 3.05 -33.67 14.64
N VAL A 93 4.10 -32.99 14.14
CA VAL A 93 5.43 -33.59 13.99
C VAL A 93 6.02 -33.97 15.35
N SER A 94 5.94 -33.07 16.33
CA SER A 94 6.43 -33.31 17.69
C SER A 94 5.61 -34.38 18.42
N LEU A 95 4.29 -34.36 18.25
CA LEU A 95 3.38 -35.36 18.82
C LEU A 95 3.61 -36.74 18.19
N GLY A 96 3.85 -36.82 16.88
CA GLY A 96 4.20 -38.07 16.19
C GLY A 96 5.54 -38.64 16.65
N ALA A 97 6.56 -37.78 16.82
CA ALA A 97 7.86 -38.19 17.31
C ALA A 97 7.78 -38.74 18.75
N THR A 98 7.01 -38.09 19.63
CA THR A 98 6.81 -38.57 21.01
C THR A 98 5.97 -39.85 21.07
N LEU A 99 5.00 -40.04 20.17
CA LEU A 99 4.24 -41.28 20.09
C LEU A 99 5.13 -42.47 19.68
N LEU A 100 5.92 -42.30 18.61
CA LEU A 100 6.87 -43.34 18.16
C LEU A 100 7.96 -43.60 19.19
N GLY A 101 8.53 -42.54 19.77
CA GLY A 101 9.54 -42.62 20.82
C GLY A 101 9.02 -43.30 22.09
N GLY A 102 7.78 -43.01 22.48
CA GLY A 102 7.12 -43.65 23.63
C GLY A 102 6.85 -45.13 23.41
N LEU A 103 6.35 -45.52 22.22
CA LEU A 103 6.16 -46.92 21.83
C LEU A 103 7.49 -47.69 21.77
N PHE A 104 8.53 -47.10 21.19
CA PHE A 104 9.85 -47.72 21.12
C PHE A 104 10.49 -47.87 22.51
N SER A 105 10.40 -46.84 23.34
CA SER A 105 10.92 -46.86 24.72
C SER A 105 10.16 -47.85 25.60
N PHE A 106 8.86 -48.03 25.39
CA PHE A 106 8.04 -49.04 26.07
C PHE A 106 8.58 -50.46 25.83
N VAL A 107 8.89 -50.82 24.58
CA VAL A 107 9.37 -52.17 24.23
C VAL A 107 10.69 -52.51 24.95
N ILE A 108 11.57 -51.52 25.15
CA ILE A 108 12.86 -51.71 25.83
C ILE A 108 12.68 -51.80 27.35
N THR A 109 11.83 -50.95 27.93
CA THR A 109 11.72 -50.77 29.39
C THR A 109 10.74 -51.71 30.07
N VAL A 110 9.84 -52.37 29.32
CA VAL A 110 8.78 -53.24 29.88
C VAL A 110 9.30 -54.42 30.70
N PHE A 111 10.49 -54.92 30.38
CA PHE A 111 11.11 -56.06 31.08
C PHE A 111 12.00 -55.63 32.27
N GLN A 112 12.28 -54.34 32.43
CA GLN A 112 13.09 -53.79 33.51
C GLN A 112 12.19 -53.18 34.59
N ASP A 113 11.35 -52.23 34.18
CA ASP A 113 10.54 -51.40 35.07
C ASP A 113 9.14 -51.20 34.47
N VAL A 114 8.23 -52.12 34.82
CA VAL A 114 6.83 -52.10 34.37
C VAL A 114 6.12 -50.75 34.64
N PRO A 115 6.29 -50.08 35.79
CA PRO A 115 5.63 -48.79 36.05
C PRO A 115 6.08 -47.68 35.08
N THR A 116 7.39 -47.59 34.85
CA THR A 116 7.99 -46.60 33.95
C THR A 116 7.57 -46.86 32.50
N ALA A 117 7.55 -48.13 32.10
CA ALA A 117 7.08 -48.55 30.79
C ALA A 117 5.60 -48.14 30.57
N LEU A 118 4.72 -48.37 31.55
CA LEU A 118 3.32 -47.99 31.46
C LEU A 118 3.13 -46.47 31.34
N MET A 119 3.93 -45.68 32.07
CA MET A 119 3.92 -44.21 31.96
C MET A 119 4.34 -43.75 30.56
N LEU A 120 5.42 -44.31 30.01
CA LEU A 120 5.93 -43.97 28.67
C LEU A 120 4.93 -44.35 27.56
N LEU A 121 4.28 -45.50 27.70
CA LEU A 121 3.17 -45.90 26.83
C LEU A 121 2.02 -44.89 26.90
N GLY A 122 1.66 -44.45 28.12
CA GLY A 122 0.62 -43.45 28.34
C GLY A 122 0.94 -42.08 27.72
N PHE A 123 2.18 -41.62 27.83
CA PHE A 123 2.64 -40.39 27.17
C PHE A 123 2.59 -40.51 25.65
N GLY A 124 3.04 -41.64 25.10
CA GLY A 124 2.99 -41.90 23.67
C GLY A 124 1.56 -41.94 23.14
N LEU A 125 0.65 -42.68 23.79
CA LEU A 125 -0.77 -42.73 23.38
C LEU A 125 -1.48 -41.39 23.58
N GLY A 126 -1.17 -40.70 24.68
CA GLY A 126 -1.71 -39.39 25.01
C GLY A 126 -1.35 -38.33 23.97
N SER A 127 -0.09 -38.28 23.54
CA SER A 127 0.33 -37.36 22.47
C SER A 127 -0.33 -37.68 21.13
N GLY A 128 -0.55 -38.96 20.82
CA GLY A 128 -1.33 -39.38 19.65
C GLY A 128 -2.77 -38.88 19.68
N GLY A 129 -3.45 -38.99 20.82
CA GLY A 129 -4.80 -38.48 21.02
C GLY A 129 -4.90 -36.96 20.81
N VAL A 130 -3.95 -36.20 21.36
CA VAL A 130 -3.88 -34.74 21.11
C VAL A 130 -3.61 -34.44 19.63
N GLY A 131 -2.78 -35.23 18.95
CA GLY A 131 -2.50 -35.06 17.53
C GLY A 131 -3.76 -35.15 16.66
N ILE A 132 -4.66 -36.08 16.98
CA ILE A 132 -5.95 -36.24 16.28
C ILE A 132 -6.88 -35.04 16.54
N LEU A 133 -6.92 -34.53 17.78
CA LEU A 133 -7.72 -33.34 18.10
C LEU A 133 -7.25 -32.09 17.33
N VAL A 134 -5.95 -31.97 17.07
CA VAL A 134 -5.35 -30.85 16.34
C VAL A 134 -5.46 -31.01 14.80
N ALA A 135 -5.82 -32.19 14.29
CA ALA A 135 -6.02 -32.40 12.85
C ALA A 135 -7.15 -31.51 12.26
N TYR A 136 -8.18 -31.22 13.06
CA TYR A 136 -9.31 -30.37 12.64
C TYR A 136 -8.93 -28.90 12.39
N PRO A 137 -8.23 -28.18 13.31
CA PRO A 137 -7.77 -26.82 13.02
C PRO A 137 -6.75 -26.75 11.88
N ILE A 138 -5.95 -27.80 11.67
CA ILE A 138 -5.06 -27.92 10.49
C ILE A 138 -5.87 -27.88 9.19
N TRP A 139 -6.94 -28.67 9.10
CA TRP A 139 -7.81 -28.66 7.94
C TRP A 139 -8.49 -27.29 7.74
N LEU A 140 -8.96 -26.67 8.84
CA LEU A 140 -9.59 -25.35 8.79
C LEU A 140 -8.62 -24.26 8.30
N ALA A 141 -7.36 -24.31 8.74
CA ALA A 141 -6.30 -23.39 8.31
C ALA A 141 -5.98 -23.55 6.81
N CYS A 142 -5.84 -24.78 6.32
CA CYS A 142 -5.66 -25.06 4.89
C CYS A 142 -6.81 -24.49 4.05
N LYS A 143 -8.06 -24.69 4.48
CA LYS A 143 -9.24 -24.16 3.80
C LYS A 143 -9.26 -22.62 3.78
N SER A 144 -8.83 -22.00 4.89
CA SER A 144 -8.70 -20.54 4.99
C SER A 144 -7.70 -19.99 3.99
N ILE A 145 -6.50 -20.60 3.91
CA ILE A 145 -5.45 -20.20 2.98
C ILE A 145 -5.92 -20.28 1.53
N VAL A 146 -6.51 -21.41 1.12
CA VAL A 146 -6.98 -21.59 -0.27
C VAL A 146 -8.04 -20.55 -0.64
N ARG A 147 -9.01 -20.30 0.24
CA ARG A 147 -10.01 -19.25 0.01
C ARG A 147 -9.38 -17.87 -0.09
N PHE A 148 -8.34 -17.61 0.69
CA PHE A 148 -7.67 -16.31 0.71
C PHE A 148 -6.80 -16.07 -0.53
N THR A 149 -6.10 -17.10 -1.01
CA THR A 149 -5.36 -17.04 -2.28
C THR A 149 -6.30 -16.73 -3.44
N ILE A 150 -7.46 -17.40 -3.50
CA ILE A 150 -8.49 -17.15 -4.52
C ILE A 150 -9.04 -15.71 -4.42
N PHE A 151 -9.30 -15.22 -3.21
CA PHE A 151 -9.80 -13.85 -3.00
C PHE A 151 -8.79 -12.79 -3.47
N THR A 152 -7.51 -12.99 -3.13
CA THR A 152 -6.44 -12.07 -3.52
C THR A 152 -6.26 -12.05 -5.03
N THR A 153 -6.23 -13.20 -5.69
CA THR A 153 -6.16 -13.29 -7.17
C THR A 153 -7.37 -12.64 -7.84
N LYS A 154 -8.59 -12.85 -7.33
CA LYS A 154 -9.80 -12.18 -7.88
C LYS A 154 -9.75 -10.66 -7.71
N LYS A 155 -9.29 -10.16 -6.55
CA LYS A 155 -9.22 -8.71 -6.27
C LYS A 155 -8.14 -8.04 -7.13
N MET A 156 -7.00 -8.68 -7.32
CA MET A 156 -5.93 -8.22 -8.22
C MET A 156 -6.39 -8.22 -9.68
N LEU A 157 -7.05 -9.30 -10.13
CA LEU A 157 -7.60 -9.39 -11.49
C LEU A 157 -8.65 -8.30 -11.77
N HIS A 158 -9.55 -8.05 -10.82
CA HIS A 158 -10.54 -6.96 -10.95
C HIS A 158 -9.88 -5.57 -11.01
N PHE A 159 -8.81 -5.34 -10.27
CA PHE A 159 -8.06 -4.08 -10.35
C PHE A 159 -7.31 -3.92 -11.68
N VAL A 160 -6.76 -5.02 -12.24
CA VAL A 160 -6.10 -5.02 -13.54
C VAL A 160 -7.11 -4.78 -14.67
N LEU A 161 -8.25 -5.48 -14.68
CA LEU A 161 -9.29 -5.34 -15.71
C LEU A 161 -9.92 -3.94 -15.71
N LYS A 162 -10.07 -3.31 -14.54
CA LYS A 162 -10.57 -1.93 -14.42
C LYS A 162 -9.57 -0.86 -14.90
N GLY A 163 -8.29 -1.22 -15.04
CA GLY A 163 -7.27 -0.35 -15.64
C GLY A 163 -7.45 -0.18 -17.15
N ASP A 164 -7.96 -1.21 -17.83
CA ASP A 164 -8.13 -1.23 -19.29
C ASP A 164 -9.31 -0.37 -19.78
N GLU A 165 -10.35 -0.18 -18.97
CA GLU A 165 -11.53 0.65 -19.34
C GLU A 165 -11.26 2.16 -19.36
N THR A 166 -10.02 2.60 -19.14
CA THR A 166 -9.65 4.03 -19.13
C THR A 166 -8.62 4.43 -20.20
N GLN A 167 -8.42 3.57 -21.20
CA GLN A 167 -7.70 3.90 -22.45
C GLN A 167 -8.65 4.60 -23.43
#